data_AF-A0A258GZT1-F1
#
_entry.id   AF-A0A258GZT1-F1
#
_cell.length_a   1.000
_cell.length_b   1.000
_cell.length_c   1.000
_cell.angle_alpha   90.00
_cell.angle_beta   90.00
_cell.angle_gamma   90.00
#
_symmetry.space_group_name_H-M   'P 1'
#
loop_
_entity.id
_entity.type
_entity.pdbx_description
1 polymer ?
#
loop_
_entity_poly.entity_id
_entity_poly.type
_entity_poly.pdbx_seq_one_letter_code
_entity_poly.pdbx_strand_id
1 'polypeptide(L)'
;MIRVVTTAFDPHAETAAFAKGRGAAGALASFVGSVRDSAHGDVVSALELEAYPGFTEKQIAKIEADARARFDVIDTLVIHRHGRMAPGEAIVLVAALSKHRREALQAVDYLMDRLKTEAPFWKREVRPDGAEWIEPRGDDREAHARWNAPPLTVYVRLLDEGVDVWRPVLAEPKGERSFVLLEQDVPSGEIWEFNPGDVVELEERQLSEGVVAACVRRSDAVL
;
A
#
# COMPACT_ATOMS: atom_id res chain seq x y z
N MET A 1 -13.60 3.56 3.73
CA MET A 1 -14.89 3.57 2.98
C MET A 1 -14.70 2.95 1.61
N ILE A 2 -15.57 2.03 1.18
CA ILE A 2 -15.45 1.32 -0.10
C ILE A 2 -16.75 1.41 -0.89
N ARG A 3 -16.66 1.72 -2.18
CA ARG A 3 -17.79 1.73 -3.12
C ARG A 3 -17.39 1.15 -4.47
N VAL A 4 -18.17 0.19 -4.97
CA VAL A 4 -18.10 -0.28 -6.36
C VAL A 4 -19.35 0.21 -7.07
N VAL A 5 -19.20 1.00 -8.12
CA VAL A 5 -20.31 1.75 -8.75
C VAL A 5 -20.32 1.60 -10.26
N THR A 6 -21.47 1.81 -10.89
CA THR A 6 -21.60 1.88 -12.36
C THR A 6 -21.64 3.32 -12.88
N THR A 7 -22.11 4.24 -12.04
CA THR A 7 -22.28 5.65 -12.37
C THR A 7 -20.96 6.41 -12.31
N ALA A 8 -20.81 7.43 -13.15
CA ALA A 8 -19.72 8.38 -13.04
C ALA A 8 -19.73 9.07 -11.66
N PHE A 9 -18.55 9.43 -11.19
CA PHE A 9 -18.35 10.18 -9.95
C PHE A 9 -17.32 11.28 -10.19
N ASP A 10 -17.39 12.36 -9.40
CA ASP A 10 -16.40 13.44 -9.41
C ASP A 10 -15.32 13.14 -8.35
N PRO A 11 -14.08 12.79 -8.74
CA PRO A 11 -13.04 12.43 -7.79
C PRO A 11 -12.69 13.56 -6.81
N HIS A 12 -12.78 14.82 -7.24
CA HIS A 12 -12.46 15.97 -6.41
C HIS A 12 -13.55 16.22 -5.37
N ALA A 13 -14.82 16.17 -5.77
CA ALA A 13 -15.94 16.30 -4.85
C ALA A 13 -15.95 15.16 -3.82
N GLU A 14 -15.69 13.93 -4.25
CA GLU A 14 -15.62 12.76 -3.37
C GLU A 14 -14.46 12.87 -2.37
N THR A 15 -13.29 13.31 -2.83
CA THR A 15 -12.13 13.54 -1.97
C THR A 15 -12.40 14.64 -0.94
N ALA A 16 -13.03 15.74 -1.34
CA ALA A 16 -13.40 16.83 -0.44
C ALA A 16 -14.44 16.39 0.60
N ALA A 17 -15.46 15.64 0.19
CA ALA A 17 -16.45 15.07 1.10
C ALA A 17 -15.81 14.10 2.10
N PHE A 18 -14.86 13.29 1.63
CA PHE A 18 -14.08 12.39 2.46
C PHE A 18 -13.13 13.11 3.43
N ALA A 19 -12.59 14.27 3.10
CA ALA A 19 -11.76 15.03 4.05
C ALA A 19 -12.60 15.68 5.18
N LYS A 20 -13.86 16.00 4.90
CA LYS A 20 -14.71 16.81 5.79
C LYS A 20 -14.94 16.12 7.14
N GLY A 21 -14.78 16.90 8.22
CA GLY A 21 -15.06 16.46 9.59
C GLY A 21 -13.96 15.63 10.26
N ARG A 22 -12.83 15.39 9.58
CA ARG A 22 -11.70 14.60 10.10
C ARG A 22 -10.55 15.50 10.55
N GLY A 23 -10.79 16.32 11.57
CA GLY A 23 -9.87 17.39 12.02
C GLY A 23 -8.51 16.93 12.57
N ALA A 24 -8.34 15.64 12.85
CA ALA A 24 -7.04 15.06 13.23
C ALA A 24 -6.10 14.83 12.03
N ALA A 25 -6.60 14.93 10.79
CA ALA A 25 -5.79 14.68 9.61
C ALA A 25 -4.95 15.91 9.23
N GLY A 26 -3.63 15.74 9.25
CA GLY A 26 -2.66 16.72 8.74
C GLY A 26 -2.26 16.49 7.29
N ALA A 27 -2.64 15.35 6.71
CA ALA A 27 -2.37 15.01 5.33
C ALA A 27 -3.53 14.25 4.67
N LEU A 28 -3.74 14.55 3.39
CA LEU A 28 -4.56 13.80 2.46
C LEU A 28 -3.71 13.47 1.24
N ALA A 29 -3.66 12.20 0.85
CA ALA A 29 -3.16 11.78 -0.46
C ALA A 29 -4.30 11.12 -1.23
N SER A 30 -4.32 11.29 -2.55
CA SER A 30 -5.28 10.63 -3.43
C SER A 30 -4.67 10.29 -4.78
N PHE A 31 -5.11 9.17 -5.35
CA PHE A 31 -4.84 8.75 -6.71
C PHE A 31 -6.15 8.64 -7.49
N VAL A 32 -6.14 9.13 -8.73
CA VAL A 32 -7.26 8.98 -9.67
C VAL A 32 -6.76 8.30 -10.93
N GLY A 33 -7.34 7.16 -11.26
CA GLY A 33 -7.12 6.49 -12.54
C GLY A 33 -8.25 6.81 -13.51
N SER A 34 -7.90 7.26 -14.72
CA SER A 34 -8.86 7.55 -15.79
C SER A 34 -8.64 6.68 -17.02
N VAL A 35 -9.69 6.53 -17.83
CA VAL A 35 -9.60 5.83 -19.12
C VAL A 35 -8.66 6.61 -20.04
N ARG A 36 -7.67 5.92 -20.62
CA ARG A 36 -6.77 6.51 -21.61
C ARG A 36 -7.46 6.55 -22.98
N ASP A 37 -7.15 7.57 -23.77
CA ASP A 37 -7.62 7.72 -25.16
C ASP A 37 -6.92 6.77 -26.15
N SER A 38 -5.82 6.16 -25.71
CA SER A 38 -5.02 5.23 -26.50
C SER A 38 -4.52 4.05 -25.66
N ALA A 39 -4.48 2.88 -26.28
CA ALA A 39 -3.87 1.68 -25.75
C ALA A 39 -3.10 0.98 -26.88
N HIS A 40 -1.82 0.65 -26.63
CA HIS A 40 -0.96 -0.03 -27.61
C HIS A 40 -0.79 0.69 -28.97
N GLY A 41 -0.98 2.02 -29.01
CA GLY A 41 -0.88 2.81 -30.24
C GLY A 41 -2.21 2.98 -30.99
N ASP A 42 -3.27 2.31 -30.55
CA ASP A 42 -4.60 2.37 -31.15
C ASP A 42 -5.56 3.23 -30.35
N VAL A 43 -6.51 3.87 -31.04
CA VAL A 43 -7.56 4.69 -30.44
C VAL A 43 -8.57 3.80 -29.73
N VAL A 44 -8.80 4.05 -28.44
CA VAL A 44 -9.80 3.34 -27.65
C VAL A 44 -11.09 4.16 -27.62
N SER A 45 -12.19 3.58 -28.09
CA SER A 45 -13.50 4.25 -28.10
C SER A 45 -14.23 4.16 -26.76
N ALA A 46 -14.02 3.06 -26.03
CA ALA A 46 -14.50 2.88 -24.67
C ALA A 46 -13.72 1.78 -23.95
N LEU A 47 -13.68 1.90 -22.62
CA LEU A 47 -13.27 0.84 -21.71
C LEU A 47 -14.52 0.22 -21.09
N GLU A 48 -14.62 -1.11 -21.12
CA GLU A 48 -15.66 -1.84 -20.39
C GLU A 48 -15.01 -2.69 -19.31
N LEU A 49 -15.46 -2.49 -18.07
CA LEU A 49 -15.00 -3.26 -16.92
C LEU A 49 -16.15 -4.05 -16.33
N GLU A 50 -15.98 -5.35 -16.16
CA GLU A 50 -16.91 -6.17 -15.40
C GLU A 50 -16.34 -6.44 -14.00
N ALA A 51 -17.23 -6.44 -13.01
CA ALA A 51 -16.92 -6.74 -11.62
C ALA A 51 -17.89 -7.82 -11.14
N TYR A 52 -17.44 -8.72 -10.29
CA TYR A 52 -18.33 -9.71 -9.68
C TYR A 52 -18.95 -9.10 -8.40
N PRO A 53 -20.27 -8.81 -8.39
CA PRO A 53 -20.90 -8.13 -7.27
C PRO A 53 -20.66 -8.88 -5.96
N GLY A 54 -20.33 -8.14 -4.90
CA GLY A 54 -20.03 -8.69 -3.58
C GLY A 54 -18.67 -9.39 -3.43
N PHE A 55 -18.11 -10.03 -4.45
CA PHE A 55 -16.74 -10.59 -4.35
C PHE A 55 -15.68 -9.50 -4.52
N THR A 56 -15.82 -8.64 -5.53
CA THR A 56 -14.90 -7.53 -5.76
C THR A 56 -14.84 -6.60 -4.54
N GLU A 57 -15.99 -6.24 -3.97
CA GLU A 57 -16.06 -5.39 -2.76
C GLU A 57 -15.37 -6.04 -1.55
N LYS A 58 -15.54 -7.37 -1.35
CA LYS A 58 -14.88 -8.11 -0.27
C LYS A 58 -13.36 -8.13 -0.43
N GLN A 59 -12.86 -8.30 -1.65
CA GLN A 59 -11.41 -8.26 -1.89
C GLN A 59 -10.85 -6.87 -1.65
N ILE A 60 -11.53 -5.82 -2.13
CA ILE A 60 -11.15 -4.43 -1.84
C ILE A 60 -11.15 -4.16 -0.33
N ALA A 61 -12.13 -4.69 0.41
CA ALA A 61 -12.21 -4.56 1.86
C ALA A 61 -11.05 -5.24 2.59
N LYS A 62 -10.60 -6.41 2.11
CA LYS A 62 -9.41 -7.06 2.65
C LYS A 62 -8.15 -6.20 2.42
N ILE A 63 -7.96 -5.72 1.20
CA ILE A 63 -6.80 -4.87 0.85
C ILE A 63 -6.80 -3.58 1.68
N GLU A 64 -7.97 -2.95 1.86
CA GLU A 64 -8.13 -1.75 2.69
C GLU A 64 -7.81 -2.01 4.15
N ALA A 65 -8.31 -3.11 4.72
CA ALA A 65 -8.02 -3.50 6.09
C ALA A 65 -6.52 -3.73 6.31
N ASP A 66 -5.86 -4.42 5.37
CA ASP A 66 -4.42 -4.66 5.43
C ASP A 66 -3.63 -3.34 5.35
N ALA A 67 -4.06 -2.39 4.52
CA ALA A 67 -3.45 -1.06 4.45
C ALA A 67 -3.58 -0.29 5.78
N ARG A 68 -4.76 -0.36 6.41
CA ARG A 68 -5.02 0.29 7.72
C ARG A 68 -4.25 -0.37 8.86
N ALA A 69 -3.99 -1.66 8.79
CA ALA A 69 -3.15 -2.35 9.76
C ALA A 69 -1.66 -1.99 9.59
N ARG A 70 -1.25 -1.73 8.34
CA ARG A 70 0.16 -1.45 8.01
C ARG A 70 0.58 0.00 8.24
N PHE A 71 -0.29 0.97 7.96
CA PHE A 71 0.02 2.41 8.02
C PHE A 71 -0.85 3.14 9.05
N ASP A 72 -0.29 4.12 9.78
CA ASP A 72 -1.06 5.01 10.70
C ASP A 72 -1.92 5.99 9.90
N VAL A 73 -2.97 5.46 9.28
CA VAL A 73 -3.99 6.21 8.56
C VAL A 73 -5.24 6.35 9.42
N ILE A 74 -5.78 7.56 9.43
CA ILE A 74 -7.04 7.89 10.10
C ILE A 74 -8.20 7.22 9.36
N ASP A 75 -8.19 7.32 8.03
CA ASP A 75 -9.21 6.73 7.20
C ASP A 75 -8.74 6.56 5.76
N THR A 76 -9.44 5.73 4.99
CA THR A 76 -9.20 5.54 3.56
C THR A 76 -10.50 5.57 2.77
N LEU A 77 -10.42 5.84 1.48
CA LEU A 77 -11.51 5.83 0.53
C LEU A 77 -11.08 5.03 -0.70
N VAL A 78 -11.91 4.09 -1.14
CA VAL A 78 -11.79 3.41 -2.42
C VAL A 78 -13.12 3.50 -3.15
N ILE A 79 -13.13 4.13 -4.32
CA ILE A 79 -14.25 4.09 -5.27
C ILE A 79 -13.73 3.47 -6.55
N HIS A 80 -14.38 2.40 -7.01
CA HIS A 80 -14.06 1.81 -8.31
C HIS A 80 -15.31 1.72 -9.17
N ARG A 81 -15.20 2.24 -10.39
CA ARG A 81 -16.26 2.19 -11.39
C ARG A 81 -16.12 0.94 -12.26
N HIS A 82 -17.25 0.34 -12.60
CA HIS A 82 -17.35 -0.71 -13.59
C HIS A 82 -18.46 -0.38 -14.59
N GLY A 83 -18.55 -1.15 -15.68
CA GLY A 83 -19.36 -0.86 -16.85
C GLY A 83 -18.57 -0.12 -17.93
N ARG A 84 -19.31 0.49 -18.87
CA ARG A 84 -18.73 1.20 -20.01
C ARG A 84 -18.33 2.62 -19.64
N MET A 85 -17.13 3.02 -20.06
CA MET A 85 -16.52 4.31 -19.77
C MET A 85 -15.84 4.88 -21.01
N ALA A 86 -15.97 6.19 -21.21
CA ALA A 86 -15.29 6.89 -22.30
C ALA A 86 -13.87 7.35 -21.88
N PRO A 87 -12.95 7.58 -22.84
CA PRO A 87 -11.68 8.24 -22.56
C PRO A 87 -11.81 9.51 -21.72
N GLY A 88 -10.92 9.68 -20.74
CA GLY A 88 -10.94 10.79 -19.79
C GLY A 88 -11.84 10.58 -18.57
N GLU A 89 -12.79 9.63 -18.61
CA GLU A 89 -13.63 9.35 -17.44
C GLU A 89 -12.84 8.68 -16.32
N ALA A 90 -13.16 9.05 -15.08
CA ALA A 90 -12.59 8.44 -13.88
C ALA A 90 -13.08 7.00 -13.73
N ILE A 91 -12.12 6.08 -13.53
CA ILE A 91 -12.33 4.66 -13.29
C ILE A 91 -12.20 4.38 -11.80
N VAL A 92 -11.16 4.90 -11.15
CA VAL A 92 -10.85 4.58 -9.75
C VAL A 92 -10.39 5.82 -9.01
N LEU A 93 -10.83 5.95 -7.77
CA LEU A 93 -10.32 6.89 -6.77
C LEU A 93 -9.86 6.10 -5.56
N VAL A 94 -8.63 6.32 -5.14
CA VAL A 94 -8.10 5.89 -3.85
C VAL A 94 -7.65 7.12 -3.08
N ALA A 95 -8.01 7.24 -1.82
CA ALA A 95 -7.50 8.30 -0.95
C ALA A 95 -7.21 7.78 0.46
N ALA A 96 -6.26 8.42 1.14
CA ALA A 96 -5.92 8.15 2.52
C ALA A 96 -5.71 9.45 3.30
N LEU A 97 -6.18 9.46 4.54
CA LEU A 97 -5.96 10.53 5.51
C LEU A 97 -5.03 10.04 6.61
N SER A 98 -4.10 10.87 7.03
CA SER A 98 -3.16 10.57 8.11
C SER A 98 -2.73 11.84 8.83
N LYS A 99 -2.01 11.69 9.94
CA LYS A 99 -1.41 12.83 10.66
C LYS A 99 -0.28 13.47 9.86
N HIS A 100 0.52 12.65 9.17
CA HIS A 100 1.68 13.09 8.40
C HIS A 100 1.65 12.56 6.96
N ARG A 101 2.30 13.28 6.04
CA ARG A 101 2.18 13.03 4.60
C ARG A 101 2.64 11.64 4.14
N ARG A 102 3.58 11.03 4.86
CA ARG A 102 4.26 9.81 4.41
C ARG A 102 3.31 8.62 4.42
N GLU A 103 2.54 8.49 5.49
CA GLU A 103 1.59 7.42 5.74
C GLU A 103 0.45 7.47 4.71
N ALA A 104 -0.07 8.67 4.42
CA ALA A 104 -1.10 8.83 3.37
C ALA A 104 -0.57 8.44 1.99
N LEU A 105 0.63 8.90 1.61
CA LEU A 105 1.22 8.58 0.30
C LEU A 105 1.48 7.08 0.16
N GLN A 106 2.09 6.45 1.17
CA GLN A 106 2.38 5.02 1.16
C GLN A 106 1.11 4.17 1.16
N ALA A 107 0.08 4.55 1.92
CA ALA A 107 -1.18 3.84 1.93
C ALA A 107 -1.88 3.90 0.55
N VAL A 108 -1.87 5.06 -0.12
CA VAL A 108 -2.44 5.18 -1.48
C VAL A 108 -1.67 4.34 -2.49
N ASP A 109 -0.34 4.35 -2.46
CA ASP A 109 0.50 3.53 -3.36
C ASP A 109 0.26 2.03 -3.13
N TYR A 110 0.28 1.60 -1.85
CA TYR A 110 -0.02 0.23 -1.45
C TYR A 110 -1.40 -0.24 -1.92
N LEU A 111 -2.44 0.58 -1.67
CA LEU A 111 -3.80 0.27 -2.10
C LEU A 111 -3.88 0.12 -3.61
N MET A 112 -3.26 1.03 -4.37
CA MET A 112 -3.31 0.99 -5.83
C MET A 112 -2.63 -0.24 -6.43
N ASP A 113 -1.47 -0.63 -5.92
CA ASP A 113 -0.77 -1.83 -6.37
C ASP A 113 -1.59 -3.10 -6.14
N ARG A 114 -2.13 -3.24 -4.93
CA ARG A 114 -2.92 -4.41 -4.56
C ARG A 114 -4.25 -4.45 -5.29
N LEU A 115 -4.89 -3.30 -5.51
CA LEU A 115 -6.10 -3.23 -6.33
C LEU A 115 -5.85 -3.70 -7.76
N LYS A 116 -4.72 -3.32 -8.37
CA LYS A 116 -4.41 -3.76 -9.75
C LYS A 116 -4.14 -5.26 -9.86
N THR A 117 -3.61 -5.87 -8.80
CA THR A 117 -3.17 -7.27 -8.81
C THR A 117 -4.19 -8.25 -8.27
N GLU A 118 -4.96 -7.85 -7.27
CA GLU A 118 -5.83 -8.74 -6.49
C GLU A 118 -7.32 -8.43 -6.65
N ALA A 119 -7.70 -7.22 -7.08
CA ALA A 119 -9.11 -6.91 -7.28
C ALA A 119 -9.62 -7.50 -8.62
N PRO A 120 -10.65 -8.36 -8.59
CA PRO A 120 -11.11 -9.07 -9.76
C PRO A 120 -11.98 -8.14 -10.63
N PHE A 121 -11.33 -7.53 -11.63
CA PHE A 121 -11.96 -6.81 -12.71
C PHE A 121 -11.58 -7.43 -14.04
N TRP A 122 -12.56 -7.63 -14.92
CA TRP A 122 -12.34 -8.10 -16.27
C TRP A 122 -12.45 -6.93 -17.24
N LYS A 123 -11.38 -6.70 -17.99
CA LYS A 123 -11.25 -5.57 -18.90
C LYS A 123 -11.55 -5.99 -20.33
N ARG A 124 -12.46 -5.27 -20.97
CA ARG A 124 -12.73 -5.32 -22.41
C ARG A 124 -12.47 -3.96 -23.03
N GLU A 125 -11.63 -3.90 -24.05
CA GLU A 125 -11.39 -2.68 -24.83
C GLU A 125 -12.31 -2.67 -26.04
N VAL A 126 -13.02 -1.56 -26.26
CA VAL A 126 -13.87 -1.36 -27.43
C VAL A 126 -13.16 -0.42 -28.41
N ARG A 127 -12.91 -0.93 -29.61
CA ARG A 127 -12.24 -0.26 -30.72
C ARG A 127 -13.22 -0.08 -31.89
N PRO A 128 -12.90 0.77 -32.89
CA PRO A 128 -13.77 0.95 -34.05
C PRO A 128 -14.06 -0.33 -34.86
N ASP A 129 -13.15 -1.30 -34.82
CA ASP A 129 -13.17 -2.56 -35.56
C ASP A 129 -13.70 -3.76 -34.75
N GLY A 130 -13.90 -3.63 -33.43
CA GLY A 130 -14.38 -4.71 -32.58
C GLY A 130 -14.15 -4.49 -31.09
N ALA A 131 -14.47 -5.49 -30.28
CA ALA A 131 -14.22 -5.49 -28.84
C ALA A 131 -13.41 -6.73 -28.43
N GLU A 132 -12.39 -6.53 -27.61
CA GLU A 132 -11.46 -7.58 -27.20
C GLU A 132 -11.30 -7.63 -25.69
N TRP A 133 -11.35 -8.84 -25.12
CA TRP A 133 -11.05 -9.08 -23.72
C TRP A 133 -9.55 -9.08 -23.51
N ILE A 134 -9.08 -8.29 -22.55
CA ILE A 134 -7.67 -8.10 -22.28
C ILE A 134 -7.26 -9.00 -21.12
N GLU A 135 -6.24 -9.83 -21.32
CA GLU A 135 -5.64 -10.61 -20.24
C GLU A 135 -4.90 -9.70 -19.23
N PRO A 136 -4.87 -10.07 -17.94
CA PRO A 136 -4.08 -9.36 -16.94
C PRO A 136 -2.60 -9.30 -17.34
N ARG A 137 -1.96 -8.12 -17.20
CA ARG A 137 -0.55 -7.94 -17.58
C ARG A 137 0.40 -8.55 -16.54
N GLY A 138 1.58 -9.00 -17.00
CA GLY A 138 2.61 -9.61 -16.15
C GLY A 138 3.37 -8.63 -15.24
N ASP A 139 3.43 -7.34 -15.61
CA ASP A 139 4.24 -6.31 -14.93
C ASP A 139 3.71 -5.88 -13.56
N ASP A 140 2.53 -6.36 -13.15
CA ASP A 140 1.97 -6.03 -11.84
C ASP A 140 2.53 -6.92 -10.70
N ARG A 141 3.26 -8.01 -11.02
CA ARG A 141 3.84 -8.94 -10.01
C ARG A 141 4.97 -8.33 -9.18
N GLU A 142 5.81 -7.50 -9.78
CA GLU A 142 6.95 -6.88 -9.07
C GLU A 142 6.47 -5.84 -8.05
N ALA A 143 5.42 -5.08 -8.39
CA ALA A 143 4.77 -4.14 -7.50
C ALA A 143 4.08 -4.83 -6.31
N HIS A 144 3.52 -6.04 -6.50
CA HIS A 144 3.04 -6.85 -5.39
C HIS A 144 4.18 -7.40 -4.51
N ALA A 145 5.34 -7.72 -5.10
CA ALA A 145 6.49 -8.25 -4.39
C ALA A 145 7.12 -7.23 -3.43
N ARG A 146 7.16 -5.93 -3.77
CA ARG A 146 7.68 -4.89 -2.85
C ARG A 146 6.94 -4.83 -1.52
N TRP A 147 5.66 -5.20 -1.49
CA TRP A 147 4.84 -5.17 -0.28
C TRP A 147 4.87 -6.48 0.51
N ASN A 148 5.32 -7.57 -0.11
CA ASN A 148 5.36 -8.92 0.49
C ASN A 148 6.78 -9.48 0.59
N ALA A 149 7.78 -8.61 0.69
CA ALA A 149 9.16 -9.06 0.89
C ALA A 149 9.24 -9.87 2.20
N PRO A 150 9.93 -11.03 2.18
CA PRO A 150 10.00 -11.91 3.34
C PRO A 150 10.67 -11.21 4.53
N PRO A 151 10.43 -11.67 5.77
CA PRO A 151 11.17 -11.18 6.92
C PRO A 151 12.67 -11.30 6.69
N LEU A 152 13.42 -10.29 7.09
CA LEU A 152 14.89 -10.32 7.06
C LEU A 152 15.46 -10.32 8.46
N THR A 153 16.69 -10.82 8.59
CA THR A 153 17.45 -10.70 9.83
C THR A 153 18.04 -9.30 9.93
N VAL A 154 17.66 -8.59 10.99
CA VAL A 154 18.22 -7.29 11.40
C VAL A 154 18.91 -7.43 12.74
N TYR A 155 19.72 -6.44 13.11
CA TYR A 155 20.51 -6.49 14.33
C TYR A 155 20.11 -5.38 15.29
N VAL A 156 19.80 -5.75 16.53
CA VAL A 156 19.49 -4.82 17.63
C VAL A 156 20.65 -4.80 18.60
N ARG A 157 21.06 -3.61 19.05
CA ARG A 157 22.14 -3.44 20.01
C ARG A 157 21.69 -3.78 21.44
N LEU A 158 22.54 -4.48 22.18
CA LEU A 158 22.42 -4.65 23.63
C LEU A 158 23.08 -3.47 24.36
N LEU A 159 22.40 -2.92 25.36
CA LEU A 159 22.82 -1.74 26.11
C LEU A 159 23.55 -2.10 27.41
N ASP A 160 23.43 -3.34 27.87
CA ASP A 160 23.98 -3.87 29.13
C ASP A 160 25.20 -4.78 28.93
N GLU A 161 25.41 -5.30 27.73
CA GLU A 161 26.58 -6.12 27.39
C GLU A 161 27.63 -5.31 26.59
N GLY A 162 28.53 -4.63 27.30
CA GLY A 162 29.74 -4.04 26.69
C GLY A 162 29.49 -3.03 25.55
N VAL A 163 30.50 -2.82 24.70
CA VAL A 163 30.40 -1.97 23.50
C VAL A 163 30.25 -2.88 22.29
N ASP A 164 29.26 -2.59 21.44
CA ASP A 164 29.08 -3.24 20.12
C ASP A 164 28.63 -4.72 20.17
N VAL A 165 27.80 -5.07 21.15
CA VAL A 165 27.11 -6.38 21.17
C VAL A 165 25.74 -6.24 20.49
N TRP A 166 25.46 -7.16 19.57
CA TRP A 166 24.26 -7.13 18.72
C TRP A 166 23.55 -8.48 18.72
N ARG A 167 22.21 -8.44 18.70
CA ARG A 167 21.35 -9.62 18.59
C ARG A 167 20.63 -9.66 17.24
N PRO A 168 20.65 -10.80 16.54
CA PRO A 168 19.85 -10.97 15.32
C PRO A 168 18.37 -11.09 15.69
N VAL A 169 17.52 -10.43 14.90
CA VAL A 169 16.08 -10.34 15.06
C VAL A 169 15.43 -10.45 13.70
N LEU A 170 14.31 -11.15 13.59
CA LEU A 170 13.53 -11.09 12.35
C LEU A 170 12.71 -9.81 12.34
N ALA A 171 12.71 -9.11 11.21
CA ALA A 171 11.89 -7.93 11.01
C ALA A 171 11.15 -7.99 9.68
N GLU A 172 9.90 -7.53 9.68
CA GLU A 172 9.07 -7.43 8.49
C GLU A 172 9.02 -5.99 7.97
N PRO A 173 9.06 -5.77 6.66
CA PRO A 173 8.90 -4.44 6.09
C PRO A 173 7.50 -3.88 6.41
N LYS A 174 7.44 -2.72 7.06
CA LYS A 174 6.20 -1.97 7.31
C LYS A 174 6.00 -0.82 6.32
N GLY A 175 7.06 -0.38 5.63
CA GLY A 175 7.02 0.59 4.53
C GLY A 175 8.30 0.52 3.70
N GLU A 176 8.65 1.58 2.96
CA GLU A 176 9.89 1.60 2.15
C GLU A 176 11.19 1.55 2.99
N ARG A 177 11.17 2.12 4.20
CA ARG A 177 12.36 2.26 5.06
C ARG A 177 12.13 1.84 6.51
N SER A 178 10.93 1.35 6.81
CA SER A 178 10.47 1.05 8.17
C SER A 178 10.22 -0.44 8.29
N PHE A 179 10.66 -1.03 9.40
CA PHE A 179 10.56 -2.46 9.67
C PHE A 179 9.98 -2.66 11.06
N VAL A 180 9.08 -3.62 11.23
CA VAL A 180 8.58 -4.03 12.55
C VAL A 180 9.39 -5.22 13.03
N LEU A 181 9.91 -5.13 14.25
CA LEU A 181 10.60 -6.26 14.88
C LEU A 181 9.59 -7.34 15.26
N LEU A 182 9.81 -8.57 14.81
CA LEU A 182 8.91 -9.69 15.09
C LEU A 182 9.07 -10.19 16.52
N GLU A 183 8.02 -10.85 17.02
CA GLU A 183 8.06 -11.55 18.30
C GLU A 183 9.14 -12.63 18.32
N GLN A 184 9.90 -12.66 19.41
CA GLN A 184 10.92 -13.66 19.69
C GLN A 184 11.16 -13.73 21.20
N ASP A 185 11.73 -14.84 21.66
CA ASP A 185 12.11 -15.00 23.06
C ASP A 185 13.26 -14.04 23.40
N VAL A 186 12.98 -13.05 24.25
CA VAL A 186 13.99 -12.14 24.79
C VAL A 186 14.47 -12.69 26.13
N PRO A 187 15.76 -13.08 26.27
CA PRO A 187 16.28 -13.64 27.51
C PRO A 187 16.11 -12.69 28.70
N SER A 188 15.69 -13.23 29.85
CA SER A 188 15.55 -12.45 31.08
C SER A 188 16.91 -11.95 31.55
N GLY A 189 17.18 -10.65 31.39
CA GLY A 189 18.41 -10.02 31.84
C GLY A 189 19.05 -9.09 30.81
N GLU A 190 18.72 -9.25 29.52
CA GLU A 190 19.27 -8.40 28.45
C GLU A 190 18.50 -7.07 28.33
N ILE A 191 19.20 -5.96 28.11
CA ILE A 191 18.62 -4.64 27.86
C ILE A 191 18.77 -4.29 26.39
N TRP A 192 17.71 -4.45 25.63
CA TRP A 192 17.69 -4.21 24.19
C TRP A 192 17.38 -2.74 23.87
N GLU A 193 18.06 -2.17 22.88
CA GLU A 193 17.78 -0.80 22.42
C GLU A 193 16.37 -0.67 21.81
N PHE A 194 15.92 -1.72 21.12
CA PHE A 194 14.60 -1.85 20.50
C PHE A 194 13.98 -3.21 20.85
N ASN A 195 12.68 -3.25 21.09
CA ASN A 195 11.97 -4.45 21.51
C ASN A 195 11.09 -5.01 20.39
N PRO A 196 10.71 -6.31 20.42
CA PRO A 196 9.68 -6.84 19.55
C PRO A 196 8.43 -5.95 19.52
N GLY A 197 7.90 -5.70 18.33
CA GLY A 197 6.80 -4.77 18.07
C GLY A 197 7.24 -3.32 17.79
N ASP A 198 8.48 -2.92 18.13
CA ASP A 198 9.00 -1.61 17.75
C ASP A 198 9.09 -1.51 16.21
N VAL A 199 8.68 -0.36 15.68
CA VAL A 199 8.94 0.00 14.28
C VAL A 199 10.27 0.75 14.23
N VAL A 200 11.22 0.24 13.46
CA VAL A 200 12.59 0.75 13.37
C VAL A 200 12.97 1.10 11.94
N GLU A 201 13.97 1.97 11.79
CA GLU A 201 14.70 2.14 10.53
C GLU A 201 16.05 1.45 10.61
N LEU A 202 16.52 0.98 9.46
CA LEU A 202 17.75 0.20 9.32
C LEU A 202 18.83 0.99 8.57
N GLU A 203 20.08 0.77 8.95
CA GLU A 203 21.26 1.19 8.19
C GLU A 203 22.26 0.04 8.07
N GLU A 204 23.03 0.03 6.98
CA GLU A 204 24.14 -0.91 6.84
C GLU A 204 25.26 -0.55 7.80
N ARG A 205 25.70 -1.53 8.59
CA ARG A 205 26.78 -1.36 9.56
C ARG A 205 27.82 -2.45 9.39
N GLN A 206 29.09 -2.04 9.36
CA GLN A 206 30.21 -2.98 9.37
C GLN A 206 30.47 -3.47 10.80
N LEU A 207 30.27 -4.78 11.02
CA LEU A 207 30.70 -5.49 12.22
C LEU A 207 31.90 -6.39 11.90
N SER A 208 32.49 -6.99 12.95
CA SER A 208 33.61 -7.94 12.83
C SER A 208 33.28 -9.15 11.96
N GLU A 209 32.01 -9.54 11.88
CA GLU A 209 31.53 -10.71 11.11
C GLU A 209 31.02 -10.36 9.70
N GLY A 210 30.95 -9.06 9.34
CA GLY A 210 30.47 -8.61 8.04
C GLY A 210 29.60 -7.36 8.10
N VAL A 211 29.02 -6.99 6.96
CA VAL A 211 28.01 -5.91 6.87
C VAL A 211 26.66 -6.47 7.28
N VAL A 212 25.99 -5.81 8.22
CA VAL A 212 24.67 -6.19 8.71
C VAL A 212 23.68 -5.03 8.59
N ALA A 213 22.38 -5.32 8.55
CA ALA A 213 21.32 -4.33 8.68
C ALA A 213 21.06 -4.04 10.17
N ALA A 214 21.55 -2.91 10.68
CA ALA A 214 21.44 -2.53 12.08
C ALA A 214 20.24 -1.61 12.32
N CYS A 215 19.51 -1.85 13.40
CA CYS A 215 18.46 -0.94 13.86
C CYS A 215 19.11 0.34 14.41
N VAL A 216 18.73 1.50 13.89
CA VAL A 216 19.37 2.79 14.26
C VAL A 216 18.46 3.76 14.98
N ARG A 217 17.15 3.70 14.74
CA ARG A 217 16.17 4.56 15.40
C ARG A 217 14.77 3.95 15.36
N ARG A 218 13.95 4.30 16.36
CA ARG A 218 12.50 4.11 16.25
C ARG A 218 11.98 4.99 15.12
N SER A 219 11.14 4.43 14.27
CA SER A 219 10.43 5.19 13.26
C SER A 219 9.26 5.90 13.93
N ASP A 220 9.09 7.20 13.66
CA ASP A 220 7.94 7.97 14.13
C ASP A 220 6.62 7.58 13.42
N ALA A 221 6.63 6.50 12.64
CA ALA A 221 5.41 5.84 12.18
C ALA A 221 4.73 5.19 13.40
N VAL A 222 4.02 6.02 14.17
CA VAL A 222 3.41 5.67 15.46
C VAL A 222 2.44 4.49 15.30
N LEU A 223 2.51 3.53 16.22
CA LEU A 223 1.59 2.39 16.36
C LEU A 223 0.13 2.85 16.57
#